data_AF-I3SA08-F1
#
_entry.id   AF-I3SA08-F1
#
_cell.length_a   1.000
_cell.length_b   1.000
_cell.length_c   1.000
_cell.angle_alpha   90.00
_cell.angle_beta   90.00
_cell.angle_gamma   90.00
#
_symmetry.space_group_name_H-M   'P 1'
#
loop_
_entity.id
_entity.type
_entity.pdbx_description
1 polymer ?
#
loop_
_entity_poly.entity_id
_entity_poly.type
_entity_poly.pdbx_seq_one_letter_code
_entity_poly.pdbx_strand_id
1 'polypeptide(L)'
;MELEEEETAALLAGEETKEVEIHLFRQGRGPIAVFKSQLGGSERDRLEVRDILHHHFLKSIFAFNPQSGRAAPIRFNPKDGTSVLPYRHGAVLYIDAEPKDSLLKPVTRILVGVLLITIMIMLVWKDIPEWIKNFNVSGVNFSPWIVACVVIVFTRMRKRT
;
A
#
# COMPACT_ATOMS: atom_id res chain seq x y z
N MET A 1 -0.67 44.40 -34.28
CA MET A 1 0.14 43.15 -34.28
C MET A 1 0.75 42.94 -32.89
N GLU A 2 1.38 43.94 -32.27
CA GLU A 2 1.89 43.82 -30.88
C GLU A 2 0.79 43.69 -29.81
N LEU A 3 -0.40 44.29 -30.02
CA LEU A 3 -1.54 44.19 -29.09
C LEU A 3 -2.19 42.79 -29.03
N GLU A 4 -2.08 41.99 -30.10
CA GLU A 4 -2.61 40.59 -30.10
C GLU A 4 -1.61 39.61 -29.46
N GLU A 5 -0.31 39.96 -29.43
CA GLU A 5 0.75 39.17 -28.82
C GLU A 5 0.75 39.31 -27.29
N GLU A 6 0.39 40.49 -26.77
CA GLU A 6 0.26 40.74 -25.32
C GLU A 6 -1.03 40.10 -24.75
N GLU A 7 -2.13 40.07 -25.51
CA GLU A 7 -3.38 39.40 -25.12
C GLU A 7 -3.24 37.86 -25.14
N THR A 8 -2.47 37.31 -26.08
CA THR A 8 -2.13 35.88 -26.11
C THR A 8 -1.11 35.49 -25.03
N ALA A 9 -0.16 36.36 -24.69
CA ALA A 9 0.73 36.18 -23.54
C ALA A 9 -0.04 36.24 -22.20
N ALA A 10 -1.05 37.12 -22.07
CA ALA A 10 -1.92 37.19 -20.90
C ALA A 10 -2.90 36.01 -20.80
N LEU A 11 -3.42 35.51 -21.93
CA LEU A 11 -4.23 34.28 -22.00
C LEU A 11 -3.42 33.03 -21.64
N LEU A 12 -2.13 32.98 -22.00
CA LEU A 12 -1.21 31.92 -21.59
C LEU A 12 -0.71 32.10 -20.14
N ALA A 13 -0.63 33.32 -19.62
CA ALA A 13 -0.37 33.59 -18.20
C ALA A 13 -1.57 33.21 -17.31
N GLY A 14 -2.79 33.18 -17.86
CA GLY A 14 -3.98 32.62 -17.19
C GLY A 14 -3.94 31.09 -17.02
N GLU A 15 -3.00 30.40 -17.68
CA GLU A 15 -2.70 28.99 -17.47
C GLU A 15 -1.49 28.75 -16.55
N GLU A 16 -1.25 29.65 -15.58
CA GLU A 16 -0.32 29.33 -14.49
C GLU A 16 -0.71 28.00 -13.83
N THR A 17 0.16 27.01 -13.98
CA THR A 17 -0.02 25.69 -13.39
C THR A 17 0.13 25.81 -11.88
N LYS A 18 -1.01 25.83 -11.17
CA LYS A 18 -1.02 25.91 -9.72
C LYS A 18 -0.43 24.62 -9.15
N GLU A 19 0.71 24.73 -8.48
CA GLU A 19 1.39 23.61 -7.83
C GLU A 19 1.47 23.76 -6.31
N VAL A 20 1.72 22.64 -5.64
CA VAL A 20 2.01 22.52 -4.19
C VAL A 20 3.24 21.67 -3.97
N GLU A 21 3.98 21.94 -2.90
CA GLU A 21 5.10 21.11 -2.47
C GLU A 21 4.64 20.11 -1.41
N ILE A 22 5.02 18.85 -1.55
CA ILE A 22 4.58 17.76 -0.68
C ILE A 22 5.80 17.13 -0.02
N HIS A 23 5.78 17.13 1.32
CA HIS A 23 6.72 16.42 2.17
C HIS A 23 6.04 15.13 2.63
N LEU A 24 6.41 14.02 1.99
CA LEU A 24 5.79 12.73 2.23
C LEU A 24 6.52 11.99 3.36
N PHE A 25 5.79 11.62 4.40
CA PHE A 25 6.22 10.79 5.51
C PHE A 25 5.57 9.41 5.40
N ARG A 26 6.19 8.42 6.03
CA ARG A 26 5.68 7.06 6.09
C ARG A 26 5.61 6.60 7.54
N GLN A 27 4.38 6.50 8.04
CA GLN A 27 4.08 6.12 9.43
C GLN A 27 4.86 6.98 10.44
N GLY A 28 4.87 8.30 10.21
CA GLY A 28 5.57 9.28 11.04
C GLY A 28 7.09 9.30 10.89
N ARG A 29 7.66 8.46 10.01
CA ARG A 29 9.10 8.50 9.66
C ARG A 29 9.28 9.23 8.35
N GLY A 30 10.25 10.13 8.28
CA GLY A 30 10.53 10.85 7.03
C GLY A 30 10.95 12.30 7.28
N PRO A 31 10.97 13.12 6.21
CA PRO A 31 10.35 12.87 4.89
C PRO A 31 11.06 11.79 4.06
N ILE A 32 10.28 10.88 3.45
CA ILE A 32 10.77 9.85 2.52
C ILE A 32 10.87 10.35 1.07
N ALA A 33 10.13 11.42 0.73
CA ALA A 33 10.18 12.10 -0.55
C ALA A 33 9.71 13.54 -0.38
N VAL A 34 10.31 14.46 -1.13
CA VAL A 34 9.85 15.85 -1.28
C VAL A 34 9.68 16.10 -2.77
N PHE A 35 8.48 16.49 -3.18
CA PHE A 35 8.15 16.68 -4.60
C PHE A 35 7.06 17.72 -4.78
N LYS A 36 6.98 18.28 -5.99
CA LYS A 36 5.89 19.18 -6.38
C LYS A 36 4.77 18.40 -7.06
N SER A 37 3.54 18.73 -6.75
CA SER A 37 2.35 18.19 -7.40
C SER A 37 1.53 19.34 -7.97
N GLN A 38 1.05 19.19 -9.20
CA GLN A 38 0.07 20.11 -9.76
C GLN A 38 -1.28 19.93 -9.06
N LEU A 39 -2.03 21.02 -8.95
CA LEU A 39 -3.41 21.04 -8.50
C LEU A 39 -4.32 20.89 -9.71
N GLY A 40 -5.19 19.89 -9.64
CA GLY A 40 -6.21 19.61 -10.63
C GLY A 40 -7.60 20.05 -10.19
N GLY A 41 -8.61 19.41 -10.79
CA GLY A 41 -10.00 19.85 -10.69
C GLY A 41 -10.30 21.08 -11.56
N SER A 42 -11.59 21.41 -11.72
CA SER A 42 -12.04 22.50 -12.61
C SER A 42 -11.46 23.87 -12.23
N GLU A 43 -11.24 24.11 -10.93
CA GLU A 43 -10.68 25.38 -10.41
C GLU A 43 -9.14 25.33 -10.23
N ARG A 44 -8.52 24.20 -10.61
CA ARG A 44 -7.08 23.93 -10.44
C ARG A 44 -6.61 24.14 -8.99
N ASP A 45 -7.43 23.76 -8.02
CA ASP A 45 -7.18 23.96 -6.60
C ASP A 45 -7.23 22.65 -5.80
N ARG A 46 -7.43 21.50 -6.44
CA ARG A 46 -7.56 20.21 -5.76
C ARG A 46 -6.33 19.35 -5.96
N LEU A 47 -5.95 18.63 -4.91
CA LEU A 47 -4.82 17.72 -4.95
C LEU A 47 -5.19 16.43 -5.70
N GLU A 48 -4.36 15.98 -6.63
CA GLU A 48 -4.53 14.69 -7.33
C GLU A 48 -4.08 13.52 -6.43
N VAL A 49 -4.92 13.20 -5.45
CA VAL A 49 -4.63 12.20 -4.42
C VAL A 49 -4.41 10.81 -5.01
N ARG A 50 -5.21 10.41 -6.00
CA ARG A 50 -5.09 9.06 -6.60
C ARG A 50 -3.74 8.85 -7.27
N ASP A 51 -3.22 9.86 -7.95
CA ASP A 51 -1.93 9.80 -8.63
C ASP A 51 -0.79 9.70 -7.63
N ILE A 52 -0.85 10.47 -6.54
CA ILE A 52 0.10 10.38 -5.43
C ILE A 52 0.09 8.97 -4.81
N LEU A 53 -1.10 8.41 -4.56
CA LEU A 53 -1.25 7.07 -4.01
C LEU A 53 -0.64 6.01 -4.95
N HIS A 54 -0.86 6.14 -6.25
CA HIS A 54 -0.35 5.20 -7.25
C HIS A 54 1.17 5.32 -7.41
N HIS A 55 1.69 6.53 -7.59
CA HIS A 55 3.10 6.79 -7.86
C HIS A 55 4.01 6.35 -6.69
N HIS A 56 3.55 6.55 -5.46
CA HIS A 56 4.33 6.19 -4.26
C HIS A 56 3.94 4.85 -3.63
N PHE A 57 3.11 4.03 -4.30
CA PHE A 57 2.62 2.73 -3.82
C PHE A 57 2.01 2.80 -2.41
N LEU A 58 1.11 3.76 -2.21
CA LEU A 58 0.47 4.04 -0.94
C LEU A 58 -0.96 3.50 -0.92
N LYS A 59 -1.45 3.16 0.27
CA LYS A 59 -2.84 2.73 0.51
C LYS A 59 -3.74 3.92 0.81
N SER A 60 -3.23 4.84 1.62
CA SER A 60 -3.96 6.01 2.13
C SER A 60 -2.97 7.09 2.54
N ILE A 61 -3.45 8.34 2.58
CA ILE A 61 -2.69 9.51 3.01
C ILE A 61 -3.46 10.32 4.04
N PHE A 62 -2.72 10.97 4.92
CA PHE A 62 -3.22 11.74 6.06
C PHE A 62 -2.49 13.08 6.13
N ALA A 63 -3.18 14.11 6.59
CA ALA A 63 -2.52 15.34 6.99
C ALA A 63 -1.57 15.02 8.14
N PHE A 64 -0.37 15.57 8.09
CA PHE A 64 0.66 15.35 9.09
C PHE A 64 1.16 16.68 9.63
N ASN A 65 1.37 16.75 10.93
CA ASN A 65 2.08 17.85 11.54
C ASN A 65 3.35 17.28 12.18
N PRO A 66 4.56 17.72 11.78
CA PRO A 66 5.81 17.23 12.36
C PRO A 66 5.90 17.35 13.89
N GLN A 67 5.16 18.31 14.49
CA GLN A 67 5.17 18.53 15.94
C GLN A 67 4.16 17.65 16.70
N SER A 68 2.99 17.38 16.11
CA SER A 68 1.88 16.68 16.78
C SER A 68 1.58 15.29 16.22
N GLY A 69 2.19 14.91 15.10
CA GLY A 69 1.98 13.64 14.42
C GLY A 69 0.84 13.64 13.40
N ARG A 70 0.28 12.45 13.17
CA ARG A 70 -0.77 12.20 12.17
C ARG A 70 -2.11 12.83 12.60
N ALA A 71 -2.73 13.56 11.67
CA ALA A 71 -4.02 14.18 11.85
C ALA A 71 -5.10 13.48 10.99
N ALA A 72 -6.03 14.24 10.41
CA ALA A 72 -7.16 13.70 9.66
C ALA A 72 -6.74 13.06 8.32
N PRO A 73 -7.44 12.01 7.85
CA PRO A 73 -7.24 11.46 6.51
C PRO A 73 -7.57 12.50 5.43
N ILE A 74 -6.76 12.56 4.38
CA ILE A 74 -7.06 13.39 3.21
C ILE A 74 -8.07 12.62 2.37
N ARG A 75 -9.33 13.05 2.42
CA ARG A 75 -10.42 12.44 1.64
C ARG A 75 -10.35 12.90 0.19
N PHE A 76 -10.68 12.00 -0.73
CA PHE A 76 -10.72 12.28 -2.16
C PHE A 76 -11.98 11.66 -2.80
N ASN A 77 -12.42 12.22 -3.91
CA ASN A 77 -13.53 11.69 -4.69
C ASN A 77 -13.07 10.41 -5.42
N PRO A 78 -13.70 9.24 -5.23
CA PRO A 78 -13.27 8.00 -5.91
C PRO A 78 -13.42 8.05 -7.44
N LYS A 79 -14.29 8.91 -7.97
CA LYS A 79 -14.48 9.06 -9.42
C LYS A 79 -13.27 9.75 -10.06
N ASP A 80 -12.92 10.92 -9.53
CA ASP A 80 -11.92 11.80 -10.15
C ASP A 80 -10.52 11.52 -9.58
N GLY A 81 -10.43 11.17 -8.30
CA GLY A 81 -9.16 11.00 -7.59
C GLY A 81 -8.66 12.27 -6.89
N THR A 82 -9.38 13.37 -7.04
CA THR A 82 -9.04 14.69 -6.47
C THR A 82 -9.48 14.83 -5.01
N SER A 83 -8.75 15.61 -4.23
CA SER A 83 -9.11 15.92 -2.84
C SER A 83 -10.48 16.58 -2.73
N VAL A 84 -11.13 16.35 -1.60
CA VAL A 84 -12.40 17.05 -1.27
C VAL A 84 -12.14 18.50 -0.90
N LEU A 85 -11.03 18.76 -0.21
CA LEU A 85 -10.64 20.11 0.23
C LEU A 85 -9.72 20.77 -0.82
N PRO A 86 -9.86 22.09 -1.02
CA PRO A 86 -8.98 22.86 -1.89
C PRO A 86 -7.67 23.23 -1.19
N TYR A 87 -6.65 23.49 -1.99
CA TYR A 87 -5.30 23.88 -1.59
C TYR A 87 -4.86 25.12 -2.33
N ARG A 88 -4.00 25.91 -1.68
CA ARG A 88 -3.44 27.13 -2.27
C ARG A 88 -2.21 26.80 -3.09
N HIS A 89 -2.01 27.53 -4.19
CA HIS A 89 -0.76 27.50 -4.93
C HIS A 89 0.42 27.87 -4.03
N GLY A 90 1.54 27.16 -4.16
CA GLY A 90 2.75 27.34 -3.38
C GLY A 90 2.65 26.81 -1.95
N ALA A 91 1.54 26.16 -1.57
CA ALA A 91 1.42 25.57 -0.24
C ALA A 91 2.39 24.40 -0.04
N VAL A 92 2.98 24.33 1.16
CA VAL A 92 3.80 23.20 1.60
C VAL A 92 2.94 22.27 2.44
N LEU A 93 2.79 21.04 1.98
CA LEU A 93 1.93 20.01 2.55
C LEU A 93 2.77 18.93 3.20
N TYR A 94 2.59 18.74 4.50
CA TYR A 94 3.14 17.60 5.23
C TYR A 94 2.10 16.48 5.23
N ILE A 95 2.44 15.37 4.59
CA ILE A 95 1.52 14.24 4.40
C ILE A 95 2.15 12.99 5.00
N ASP A 96 1.43 12.27 5.84
CA ASP A 96 1.83 10.95 6.31
C ASP A 96 1.05 9.88 5.58
N ALA A 97 1.73 8.82 5.16
CA ALA A 97 1.14 7.79 4.32
C ALA A 97 1.24 6.39 4.92
N GLU A 98 0.23 5.59 4.64
CA GLU A 98 0.30 4.15 4.85
C GLU A 98 0.80 3.47 3.59
N PRO A 99 1.91 2.71 3.66
CA PRO A 99 2.38 1.95 2.51
C PRO A 99 1.34 0.89 2.16
N LYS A 100 1.21 0.60 0.86
CA LYS A 100 0.38 -0.52 0.42
C LYS A 100 0.95 -1.81 1.03
N ASP A 101 0.06 -2.64 1.60
CA ASP A 101 0.47 -3.90 2.21
C ASP A 101 1.19 -4.75 1.15
N SER A 102 2.48 -4.99 1.36
CA SER A 102 3.27 -5.79 0.43
C SER A 102 2.70 -7.20 0.39
N LEU A 103 2.33 -7.71 -0.79
CA LEU A 103 1.95 -9.12 -1.00
C LEU A 103 3.08 -10.08 -0.56
N LEU A 104 4.31 -9.58 -0.41
CA LEU A 104 5.44 -10.33 0.12
C LEU A 104 5.26 -10.77 1.57
N LYS A 105 4.56 -10.01 2.43
CA LYS A 105 4.30 -10.40 3.83
C LYS A 105 3.45 -11.69 3.93
N PRO A 106 2.31 -11.82 3.23
CA PRO A 106 1.58 -13.07 3.21
C PRO A 106 2.36 -14.19 2.50
N VAL A 107 3.06 -13.91 1.40
CA VAL A 107 3.86 -14.94 0.68
C VAL A 107 4.98 -15.50 1.55
N THR A 108 5.74 -14.66 2.26
CA THR A 108 6.80 -15.11 3.17
C THR A 108 6.24 -15.92 4.34
N ARG A 109 5.09 -15.54 4.91
CA ARG A 109 4.41 -16.35 5.93
C ARG A 109 4.03 -17.74 5.41
N ILE A 110 3.51 -17.84 4.19
CA ILE A 110 3.20 -19.12 3.55
C ILE A 110 4.48 -19.92 3.34
N LEU A 111 5.54 -19.32 2.78
CA LEU A 111 6.81 -19.99 2.53
C LEU A 111 7.44 -20.53 3.82
N VAL A 112 7.43 -19.75 4.91
CA VAL A 112 7.89 -20.19 6.23
C VAL A 112 7.03 -21.34 6.75
N GLY A 113 5.71 -21.28 6.58
CA GLY A 113 4.81 -22.36 6.97
C GLY A 113 5.09 -23.66 6.19
N VAL A 114 5.27 -23.56 4.87
CA VAL A 114 5.64 -24.69 4.01
C VAL A 114 6.98 -25.27 4.44
N LEU A 115 8.00 -24.44 4.64
CA LEU A 115 9.33 -24.87 5.09
C LEU A 115 9.28 -25.59 6.44
N LEU A 116 8.52 -25.07 7.41
CA LEU A 116 8.32 -25.71 8.72
C LEU A 116 7.63 -27.07 8.59
N ILE A 117 6.61 -27.18 7.73
CA ILE A 117 5.95 -28.47 7.46
C ILE A 117 6.93 -29.45 6.81
N THR A 118 7.72 -29.01 5.82
CA THR A 118 8.73 -29.85 5.18
C THR A 118 9.79 -30.32 6.17
N ILE A 119 10.26 -29.45 7.08
CA ILE A 119 11.19 -29.81 8.15
C ILE A 119 10.55 -30.80 9.13
N MET A 120 9.29 -30.59 9.52
CA MET A 120 8.57 -31.53 10.39
C MET A 120 8.43 -32.91 9.74
N ILE A 121 8.12 -32.97 8.44
CA ILE A 121 8.08 -34.21 7.67
C ILE A 121 9.48 -34.86 7.66
N MET A 122 10.53 -34.12 7.31
CA MET A 122 11.92 -34.60 7.31
C MET A 122 12.40 -35.12 8.68
N LEU A 123 12.05 -34.43 9.77
CA LEU A 123 12.42 -34.82 11.14
C LEU A 123 11.67 -36.08 11.60
N VAL A 124 10.41 -36.24 11.18
CA VAL A 124 9.62 -37.47 11.39
C VAL A 124 10.14 -38.60 10.48
N TRP A 125 10.65 -38.26 9.30
CA TRP A 125 11.20 -39.15 8.27
C TRP A 125 12.73 -39.23 8.29
N LYS A 126 13.36 -39.22 9.47
CA LYS A 126 14.81 -39.46 9.61
C LYS A 126 15.20 -40.93 9.34
N ASP A 127 14.49 -41.58 8.40
CA ASP A 127 14.87 -42.69 7.53
C ASP A 127 13.82 -42.74 6.40
N ILE A 128 14.20 -42.48 5.13
CA ILE A 128 13.38 -42.85 3.96
C ILE A 128 14.17 -43.83 3.09
N PRO A 129 14.10 -45.13 3.38
CA PRO A 129 14.60 -46.20 2.52
C PRO A 129 13.54 -46.61 1.49
N GLU A 130 13.96 -47.29 0.42
CA GLU A 130 13.28 -47.56 -0.86
C GLU A 130 11.84 -48.13 -0.85
N TRP A 131 11.21 -48.38 0.30
CA TRP A 131 9.88 -49.00 0.38
C TRP A 131 8.72 -48.11 -0.03
N ILE A 132 8.88 -46.78 -0.15
CA ILE A 132 7.78 -45.85 -0.50
C ILE A 132 7.24 -46.14 -1.92
N LYS A 133 7.93 -46.96 -2.72
CA LYS A 133 7.40 -47.56 -3.96
C LYS A 133 6.19 -48.49 -3.76
N ASN A 134 5.98 -49.04 -2.56
CA ASN A 134 4.85 -49.90 -2.22
C ASN A 134 3.82 -49.11 -1.40
N PHE A 135 3.26 -48.06 -1.99
CA PHE A 135 2.04 -47.40 -1.52
C PHE A 135 0.87 -48.39 -1.56
N ASN A 136 0.77 -49.27 -0.56
CA ASN A 136 -0.51 -49.82 -0.19
C ASN A 136 -0.70 -49.69 1.32
N VAL A 137 -1.47 -48.66 1.67
CA VAL A 137 -2.41 -48.59 2.79
C VAL A 137 -2.21 -49.67 3.85
N SER A 138 -1.37 -49.41 4.86
CA SER A 138 -1.50 -50.06 6.17
C SER A 138 -0.67 -49.33 7.22
N GLY A 139 -1.33 -48.80 8.25
CA GLY A 139 -0.72 -48.74 9.59
C GLY A 139 -0.24 -47.40 10.13
N VAL A 140 -0.28 -46.28 9.40
CA VAL A 140 -0.01 -44.97 10.02
C VAL A 140 -1.33 -44.38 10.54
N ASN A 141 -1.62 -44.61 11.82
CA ASN A 141 -2.75 -44.03 12.54
C ASN A 141 -2.57 -42.51 12.73
N PHE A 142 -2.62 -41.74 11.65
CA PHE A 142 -2.84 -40.30 11.77
C PHE A 142 -4.24 -40.09 12.31
N SER A 143 -4.33 -39.87 13.63
CA SER A 143 -5.61 -39.67 14.31
C SER A 143 -6.37 -38.53 13.63
N PRO A 144 -7.64 -38.74 13.21
CA PRO A 144 -8.45 -37.73 12.51
C PRO A 144 -8.51 -36.38 13.23
N TRP A 145 -8.30 -36.39 14.55
CA TRP A 145 -8.24 -35.21 15.42
C TRP A 145 -7.07 -34.27 15.10
N ILE A 146 -5.92 -34.80 14.70
CA ILE A 146 -4.73 -33.98 14.39
C ILE A 146 -4.99 -33.19 13.10
N VAL A 147 -5.55 -33.85 12.08
CA VAL A 147 -5.95 -33.20 10.82
C VAL A 147 -7.01 -32.14 11.09
N ALA A 148 -8.01 -32.46 11.92
CA ALA A 148 -9.03 -31.50 12.33
C ALA A 148 -8.42 -30.28 13.07
N CYS A 149 -7.48 -30.49 14.00
CA CYS A 149 -6.79 -29.42 14.70
C CYS A 149 -6.02 -28.50 13.73
N VAL A 150 -5.29 -29.06 12.77
CA VAL A 150 -4.58 -28.28 11.75
C VAL A 150 -5.55 -27.46 10.90
N VAL A 151 -6.66 -28.05 10.45
CA VAL A 151 -7.69 -27.35 9.67
C VAL A 151 -8.35 -26.24 10.49
N ILE A 152 -8.64 -26.47 11.77
CA ILE A 152 -9.24 -25.46 12.66
C ILE A 152 -8.27 -24.29 12.88
N VAL A 153 -7.01 -24.57 13.20
CA VAL A 153 -6.00 -23.50 13.39
C VAL A 153 -5.81 -22.70 12.10
N PHE A 154 -5.72 -23.38 10.95
CA PHE A 154 -5.56 -22.75 9.65
C PHE A 154 -6.77 -21.88 9.27
N THR A 155 -7.99 -22.38 9.46
CA THR A 155 -9.22 -21.61 9.21
C THR A 155 -9.38 -20.44 10.19
N ARG A 156 -8.95 -20.58 11.44
CA ARG A 156 -8.99 -19.48 12.44
C ARG A 156 -7.97 -18.39 12.15
N MET A 157 -6.78 -18.76 11.68
CA MET A 157 -5.76 -17.80 11.24
C MET A 157 -6.24 -17.01 10.02
N ARG A 158 -6.90 -17.66 9.06
CA ARG A 158 -7.43 -17.01 7.86
C ARG A 158 -8.50 -15.96 8.14
N LYS A 159 -9.29 -16.10 9.22
CA LYS A 159 -10.35 -15.15 9.59
C LYS A 159 -9.87 -13.91 10.38
N ARG A 160 -8.61 -13.85 10.80
CA ARG A 160 -8.05 -12.75 11.62
C ARG A 160 -7.13 -11.80 10.84
N THR A 161 -7.06 -11.95 9.52
CA THR A 161 -6.36 -11.05 8.59
C THR A 161 -7.36 -10.54 7.58
#